data_AF-A0A2V6KY62-F1
#
_entry.id   AF-A0A2V6KY62-F1
#
_cell.length_a   1.000
_cell.length_b   1.000
_cell.length_c   1.000
_cell.angle_alpha   90.00
_cell.angle_beta   90.00
_cell.angle_gamma   90.00
#
_symmetry.space_group_name_H-M   'P 1'
#
loop_
_entity.id
_entity.type
_entity.pdbx_description
1 polymer ?
#
loop_
_entity_poly.entity_id
_entity_poly.type
_entity_poly.pdbx_seq_one_letter_code
_entity_poly.pdbx_strand_id
1 'polypeptide(L)'
;MIRVSFHEPCRSSKPWPRSFFAITRCGNGQSSSNRRNIDLAQPPQRAQRHDGERNCQADLDAAFAVHTKLSPGLLESVYEVVLTYELQKRGLTPGRQKPMPILHDNIPFDEAFRSDLVVNAKVIAELKSVEALLPLHAKQLLTQLRVSGLKLGLLINFGEAHLKNGIKHVINGHLDPENPLEFSL
;
A
#
# COMPACT_ATOMS: atom_id res chain seq x y z
N MET A 1 -25.74 8.60 -5.78
CA MET A 1 -26.22 8.52 -4.38
C MET A 1 -25.59 7.28 -3.75
N ILE A 2 -24.55 7.45 -2.93
CA ILE A 2 -23.94 6.33 -2.19
C ILE A 2 -24.94 5.93 -1.10
N ARG A 3 -25.39 4.68 -1.13
CA ARG A 3 -26.23 4.13 -0.08
C ARG A 3 -25.30 3.73 1.07
N VAL A 4 -25.18 4.60 2.08
CA VAL A 4 -24.49 4.26 3.33
C VAL A 4 -25.42 3.35 4.12
N SER A 5 -25.24 2.05 3.96
CA SER A 5 -25.92 1.05 4.79
C SER A 5 -25.13 0.88 6.08
N PHE A 6 -25.65 1.41 7.18
CA PHE A 6 -25.18 1.04 8.51
C PHE A 6 -25.55 -0.42 8.75
N HIS A 7 -24.55 -1.28 8.86
CA HIS A 7 -24.72 -2.63 9.38
C HIS A 7 -24.34 -2.61 10.86
N GLU A 8 -25.25 -3.06 11.72
CA GLU A 8 -24.97 -3.23 13.14
C GLU A 8 -23.83 -4.25 13.34
N PRO A 9 -22.97 -4.06 14.36
CA PRO A 9 -21.84 -4.95 14.58
C PRO A 9 -22.30 -6.33 15.08
N CYS A 10 -22.12 -7.36 14.24
CA CYS A 10 -22.30 -8.74 14.63
C CYS A 10 -21.14 -9.19 15.53
N ARG A 11 -21.42 -9.30 16.83
CA ARG A 11 -20.50 -9.79 17.86
C ARG A 11 -20.38 -11.32 17.75
N SER A 12 -19.33 -11.86 17.14
CA SER A 12 -18.79 -13.16 17.57
C SER A 12 -17.34 -13.40 17.14
N SER A 13 -16.53 -13.65 18.15
CA SER A 13 -15.15 -14.15 18.10
C SER A 13 -15.13 -15.66 17.89
N LYS A 14 -14.42 -16.18 16.87
CA LYS A 14 -13.75 -17.50 16.92
C LYS A 14 -12.47 -17.53 16.05
N PRO A 15 -11.43 -18.27 16.47
CA PRO A 15 -10.11 -18.28 15.84
C PRO A 15 -9.99 -19.25 14.66
N TRP A 16 -9.06 -18.96 13.74
CA TRP A 16 -8.69 -19.82 12.60
C TRP A 16 -7.80 -20.99 13.06
N PRO A 17 -8.03 -22.24 12.61
CA PRO A 17 -7.25 -23.39 13.07
C PRO A 17 -5.87 -23.49 12.41
N ARG A 18 -4.92 -23.99 13.20
CA ARG A 18 -3.55 -24.36 12.82
C ARG A 18 -3.51 -25.80 12.27
N SER A 19 -2.67 -25.99 11.27
CA SER A 19 -1.95 -27.24 10.91
C SER A 19 -2.73 -28.36 10.22
N PHE A 20 -2.27 -28.75 9.03
CA PHE A 20 -2.12 -30.17 8.67
C PHE A 20 -0.87 -30.38 7.81
N PHE A 21 0.18 -30.90 8.45
CA PHE A 21 1.19 -31.74 7.83
C PHE A 21 0.57 -33.13 7.65
N ALA A 22 0.72 -33.74 6.48
CA ALA A 22 0.51 -35.18 6.32
C ALA A 22 1.63 -35.74 5.43
N ILE A 23 2.54 -36.49 6.05
CA ILE A 23 3.49 -37.39 5.42
C ILE A 23 2.81 -38.76 5.35
N THR A 24 2.80 -39.39 4.18
CA THR A 24 2.72 -40.86 4.08
C THR A 24 3.44 -41.33 2.81
N ARG A 25 4.27 -42.37 2.96
CA ARG A 25 5.05 -43.08 1.91
C ARG A 25 4.47 -44.50 1.70
N CYS A 26 4.92 -45.13 0.60
CA CYS A 26 4.79 -46.53 0.14
C CYS A 26 3.69 -46.76 -0.91
N GLY A 27 3.89 -47.48 -2.04
CA GLY A 27 5.01 -48.27 -2.57
C GLY A 27 4.73 -48.77 -4.02
N ASN A 28 5.75 -49.37 -4.64
CA ASN A 28 5.99 -49.64 -6.08
C ASN A 28 4.99 -50.49 -6.89
N GLY A 29 4.94 -50.23 -8.22
CA GLY A 29 4.56 -51.16 -9.28
C GLY A 29 5.16 -50.75 -10.64
N GLN A 30 5.97 -51.62 -11.25
CA GLN A 30 6.66 -51.39 -12.53
C GLN A 30 5.80 -51.86 -13.73
N SER A 31 5.78 -51.12 -14.83
CA SER A 31 6.24 -51.60 -16.15
C SER A 31 5.98 -50.58 -17.28
N SER A 32 7.06 -50.38 -18.03
CA SER A 32 7.26 -49.82 -19.37
C SER A 32 6.07 -49.50 -20.28
N SER A 33 6.03 -48.27 -20.81
CA SER A 33 5.99 -48.07 -22.27
C SER A 33 6.54 -46.69 -22.66
N ASN A 34 7.42 -46.72 -23.64
CA ASN A 34 8.18 -45.63 -24.22
C ASN A 34 7.29 -44.76 -25.14
N ARG A 35 7.25 -43.43 -24.96
CA ARG A 35 6.94 -42.47 -26.04
C ARG A 35 7.19 -40.99 -25.64
N ARG A 36 8.21 -40.44 -26.29
CA ARG A 36 8.39 -39.03 -26.73
C ARG A 36 8.53 -37.96 -25.64
N ASN A 37 9.79 -37.62 -25.40
CA ASN A 37 10.24 -36.35 -24.83
C ASN A 37 9.71 -35.21 -25.71
N ILE A 38 8.75 -34.44 -25.20
CA ILE A 38 8.38 -33.14 -25.75
C ILE A 38 9.02 -32.16 -24.80
N ASP A 39 10.10 -31.51 -25.25
CA ASP A 39 10.69 -30.38 -24.57
C ASP A 39 9.57 -29.36 -24.29
N LEU A 40 9.10 -29.32 -23.04
CA LEU A 40 8.37 -28.20 -22.50
C LEU A 40 9.37 -27.04 -22.46
N ALA A 41 9.51 -26.37 -23.61
CA ALA A 41 10.16 -25.09 -23.72
C ALA A 41 9.56 -24.20 -22.63
N GLN A 42 10.34 -23.94 -21.59
CA GLN A 42 9.96 -22.99 -20.56
C GLN A 42 9.70 -21.66 -21.29
N PRO A 43 8.54 -21.01 -21.10
CA PRO A 43 8.30 -19.71 -21.70
C PRO A 43 9.44 -18.77 -21.27
N PRO A 44 9.95 -17.92 -22.17
CA PRO A 44 11.14 -17.12 -21.88
C PRO A 44 10.85 -16.29 -20.63
N GLN A 45 11.71 -16.43 -19.62
CA GLN A 45 11.73 -15.55 -18.45
C GLN A 45 11.98 -14.14 -18.96
N ARG A 46 10.90 -13.40 -19.18
CA ARG A 46 10.94 -12.03 -19.64
C ARG A 46 11.43 -11.18 -18.48
N ALA A 47 12.75 -11.06 -18.37
CA ALA A 47 13.40 -10.03 -17.59
C ALA A 47 12.92 -8.66 -18.09
N GLN A 48 12.07 -7.98 -17.32
CA GLN A 48 11.68 -6.59 -17.52
C GLN A 48 11.66 -5.94 -16.13
N ARG A 49 12.77 -5.39 -15.63
CA ARG A 49 13.39 -4.09 -15.96
C ARG A 49 12.53 -2.90 -15.49
N HIS A 50 13.09 -2.17 -14.53
CA HIS A 50 12.68 -0.90 -13.90
C HIS A 50 11.33 -0.89 -13.15
N ASP A 51 11.34 -1.49 -11.95
CA ASP A 51 10.26 -1.43 -10.96
C ASP A 51 10.19 -0.10 -10.18
N GLY A 52 11.00 0.90 -10.55
CA GLY A 52 11.12 2.18 -9.85
C GLY A 52 10.07 3.21 -10.27
N GLU A 53 9.81 3.35 -11.57
CA GLU A 53 8.96 4.42 -12.13
C GLU A 53 7.45 4.16 -12.00
N ARG A 54 7.03 2.91 -11.79
CA ARG A 54 5.61 2.51 -11.86
C ARG A 54 4.83 2.54 -10.55
N ASN A 55 5.48 2.83 -9.41
CA ASN A 55 4.82 2.59 -8.12
C ASN A 55 3.85 3.72 -7.71
N CYS A 56 4.18 4.99 -7.98
CA CYS A 56 3.34 6.11 -7.55
C CYS A 56 2.14 6.38 -8.47
N GLN A 57 2.26 6.13 -9.78
CA GLN A 57 1.20 6.46 -10.73
C GLN A 57 -0.08 5.67 -10.43
N ALA A 58 0.05 4.39 -10.11
CA ALA A 58 -1.08 3.53 -9.79
C ALA A 58 -1.78 3.97 -8.48
N ASP A 59 -1.02 4.50 -7.51
CA ASP A 59 -1.56 5.06 -6.27
C ASP A 59 -2.41 6.31 -6.55
N LEU A 60 -1.90 7.22 -7.37
CA LEU A 60 -2.61 8.42 -7.78
C LEU A 60 -3.85 8.09 -8.62
N ASP A 61 -3.75 7.17 -9.57
CA ASP A 61 -4.89 6.73 -10.39
C ASP A 61 -6.01 6.13 -9.54
N ALA A 62 -5.67 5.42 -8.46
CA ALA A 62 -6.65 4.94 -7.49
C ALA A 62 -7.29 6.10 -6.72
N ALA A 63 -6.49 7.05 -6.23
CA ALA A 63 -7.00 8.22 -5.52
C ALA A 63 -7.94 9.07 -6.39
N PHE A 64 -7.59 9.32 -7.65
CA PHE A 64 -8.44 10.03 -8.61
C PHE A 64 -9.75 9.29 -8.87
N ALA A 65 -9.71 7.96 -9.01
CA ALA A 65 -10.92 7.16 -9.19
C ALA A 65 -11.85 7.24 -7.96
N VAL A 66 -11.29 7.25 -6.75
CA VAL A 66 -12.07 7.40 -5.51
C VAL A 66 -12.70 8.80 -5.44
N HIS A 67 -11.91 9.86 -5.61
CA HIS A 67 -12.40 11.24 -5.54
C HIS A 67 -13.49 11.52 -6.58
N THR A 68 -13.31 11.03 -7.82
CA THR A 68 -14.30 11.18 -8.89
C THR A 68 -15.63 10.50 -8.55
N LYS A 69 -15.60 9.33 -7.90
CA LYS A 69 -16.81 8.56 -7.58
C LYS A 69 -17.52 9.09 -6.33
N LEU A 70 -16.77 9.47 -5.30
CA LEU A 70 -17.32 9.83 -4.00
C LEU A 70 -17.59 11.32 -3.84
N SER A 71 -16.84 12.17 -4.55
CA SER A 71 -16.76 13.62 -4.35
C SER A 71 -16.27 14.03 -2.95
N PRO A 72 -15.78 15.27 -2.75
CA PRO A 72 -15.40 15.78 -1.43
C PRO A 72 -16.52 15.76 -0.39
N GLY A 73 -16.15 15.83 0.90
CA GLY A 73 -17.09 16.01 2.02
C GLY A 73 -17.28 14.80 2.95
N LEU A 74 -16.58 13.70 2.69
CA LEU A 74 -16.57 12.52 3.56
C LEU A 74 -15.41 12.55 4.56
N LEU A 75 -15.49 11.74 5.61
CA LEU A 75 -14.40 11.58 6.58
C LEU A 75 -13.19 10.86 5.97
N GLU A 76 -11.99 11.15 6.49
CA GLU A 76 -10.73 10.52 6.09
C GLU A 76 -10.81 8.99 6.13
N SER A 77 -11.41 8.43 7.18
CA SER A 77 -11.59 6.99 7.36
C SER A 77 -12.41 6.33 6.25
N VAL A 78 -13.34 7.06 5.63
CA VAL A 78 -14.12 6.55 4.49
C VAL A 78 -13.23 6.46 3.25
N TYR A 79 -12.46 7.51 2.97
CA TYR A 79 -11.51 7.50 1.85
C TYR A 79 -10.43 6.44 2.03
N GLU A 80 -9.92 6.26 3.24
CA GLU A 80 -8.92 5.22 3.54
C GLU A 80 -9.44 3.81 3.17
N VAL A 81 -10.66 3.47 3.59
CA VAL A 81 -11.28 2.17 3.31
C VAL A 81 -11.47 1.97 1.81
N VAL A 82 -12.02 2.97 1.12
CA VAL A 82 -12.35 2.84 -0.31
C VAL A 82 -11.09 2.88 -1.17
N LEU A 83 -10.11 3.71 -0.83
CA LEU A 83 -8.82 3.76 -1.51
C LEU A 83 -8.06 2.44 -1.34
N THR A 84 -8.06 1.85 -0.15
CA THR A 84 -7.48 0.52 0.07
C THR A 84 -8.08 -0.51 -0.90
N TYR A 85 -9.41 -0.53 -1.04
CA TYR A 85 -10.08 -1.44 -1.97
C TYR A 85 -9.70 -1.18 -3.44
N GLU A 86 -9.65 0.08 -3.87
CA GLU A 86 -9.26 0.45 -5.24
C GLU A 86 -7.79 0.11 -5.54
N LEU A 87 -6.88 0.27 -4.58
CA LEU A 87 -5.48 -0.14 -4.70
C LEU A 87 -5.35 -1.66 -4.82
N GLN A 88 -6.05 -2.42 -3.97
CA GLN A 88 -6.06 -3.89 -4.04
C GLN A 88 -6.59 -4.41 -5.38
N LYS A 89 -7.66 -3.79 -5.90
CA LYS A 89 -8.22 -4.12 -7.21
C LYS A 89 -7.21 -3.94 -8.36
N ARG A 90 -6.23 -3.05 -8.19
CA ARG A 90 -5.13 -2.81 -9.14
C ARG A 90 -3.92 -3.73 -8.92
N GLY A 91 -4.02 -4.71 -8.01
CA GLY A 91 -2.94 -5.64 -7.68
C GLY A 91 -1.88 -5.08 -6.74
N LEU A 92 -2.15 -3.94 -6.09
CA LEU A 92 -1.25 -3.35 -5.10
C LEU A 92 -1.53 -3.93 -3.71
N THR A 93 -0.56 -3.79 -2.81
CA THR A 93 -0.62 -4.30 -1.43
C THR A 93 -0.61 -3.16 -0.41
N PRO A 94 -1.77 -2.50 -0.16
CA PRO A 94 -1.89 -1.48 0.87
C PRO A 94 -1.95 -2.10 2.28
N GLY A 95 -1.04 -1.67 3.15
CA GLY A 95 -1.12 -1.88 4.60
C GLY A 95 -1.75 -0.67 5.28
N ARG A 96 -2.87 -0.87 5.98
CA ARG A 96 -3.60 0.21 6.67
C ARG A 96 -3.11 0.44 8.09
N GLN A 97 -3.15 1.68 8.55
CA GLN A 97 -2.98 2.06 9.96
C GLN A 97 -1.72 1.45 10.61
N LYS A 98 -0.64 1.41 9.82
CA LYS A 98 0.64 0.77 10.19
C LYS A 98 1.27 1.54 11.36
N PRO A 99 1.51 0.90 12.52
CA PRO A 99 2.25 1.52 13.61
C PRO A 99 3.63 1.96 13.14
N MET A 100 4.03 3.18 13.52
CA MET A 100 5.35 3.74 13.26
C MET A 100 6.00 4.06 14.61
N PRO A 101 6.85 3.15 15.12
CA PRO A 101 7.40 3.26 16.46
C PRO A 101 8.38 4.43 16.55
N ILE A 102 8.34 5.17 17.65
CA ILE A 102 9.39 6.12 18.00
C ILE A 102 10.25 5.55 19.11
N LEU A 103 11.52 5.94 19.13
CA LEU A 103 12.41 5.67 20.25
C LEU A 103 12.50 6.92 21.12
N HIS A 104 12.16 6.79 22.40
CA HIS A 104 12.41 7.80 23.42
C HIS A 104 13.15 7.14 24.58
N ASP A 105 14.33 7.64 24.93
CA ASP A 105 15.21 7.04 25.95
C ASP A 105 15.50 5.55 25.73
N ASN A 106 15.70 5.16 24.47
CA ASN A 106 15.86 3.76 24.02
C ASN A 106 14.66 2.84 24.29
N ILE A 107 13.51 3.41 24.66
CA ILE A 107 12.25 2.70 24.81
C ILE A 107 11.44 2.88 23.52
N PRO A 108 11.03 1.79 22.84
CA PRO A 108 10.16 1.86 21.68
C PRO A 108 8.71 2.14 22.11
N PHE A 109 8.08 3.11 21.45
CA PHE A 109 6.66 3.45 21.61
C PHE A 109 5.93 3.22 20.29
N ASP A 110 5.21 2.09 20.20
CA ASP A 110 4.48 1.69 19.00
C ASP A 110 3.20 2.50 18.77
N GLU A 111 2.64 3.14 19.80
CA GLU A 111 1.39 3.91 19.68
C GLU A 111 1.57 5.36 19.21
N ALA A 112 2.81 5.84 19.03
CA ALA A 112 3.07 7.25 18.79
C ALA A 112 2.51 7.76 17.45
N PHE A 113 2.63 6.96 16.38
CA PHE A 113 2.15 7.31 15.05
C PHE A 113 1.57 6.11 14.33
N ARG A 114 0.56 6.36 13.49
CA ARG A 114 0.05 5.41 12.52
C ARG A 114 0.00 6.07 11.16
N SER A 115 0.55 5.41 10.16
CA SER A 115 0.39 5.82 8.76
C SER A 115 -0.94 5.29 8.24
N ASP A 116 -1.73 6.13 7.58
CA ASP A 116 -3.01 5.73 7.01
C ASP A 116 -2.86 4.55 6.06
N LEU A 117 -1.94 4.68 5.09
CA LEU A 117 -1.61 3.64 4.13
C LEU A 117 -0.11 3.54 3.88
N VAL A 118 0.39 2.31 3.78
CA VAL A 118 1.71 1.98 3.24
C VAL A 118 1.52 1.02 2.08
N VAL A 119 1.80 1.47 0.85
CA VAL A 119 1.56 0.70 -0.36
C VAL A 119 2.83 0.00 -0.83
N ASN A 120 2.75 -1.30 -1.07
CA ASN A 120 3.86 -2.16 -1.54
C ASN A 120 5.13 -2.06 -0.68
N ALA A 121 5.00 -1.67 0.59
CA ALA A 121 6.13 -1.35 1.47
C ALA A 121 7.13 -0.34 0.87
N LYS A 122 6.67 0.56 -0.01
CA LYS A 122 7.50 1.54 -0.73
C LYS A 122 7.02 2.99 -0.59
N VAL A 123 5.71 3.20 -0.53
CA VAL A 123 5.10 4.54 -0.50
C VAL A 123 4.22 4.67 0.73
N ILE A 124 4.36 5.76 1.48
CA ILE A 124 3.40 6.14 2.51
C ILE A 124 2.37 7.07 1.88
N ALA A 125 1.08 6.78 2.02
CA ALA A 125 0.02 7.74 1.69
C ALA A 125 -0.66 8.20 2.98
N GLU A 126 -0.51 9.49 3.29
CA GLU A 126 -1.19 10.20 4.36
C GLU A 126 -2.42 10.89 3.78
N LEU A 127 -3.59 10.59 4.31
CA LEU A 127 -4.85 11.07 3.80
C LEU A 127 -5.33 12.24 4.64
N LYS A 128 -5.96 13.20 3.96
CA LYS A 128 -6.68 14.31 4.59
C LYS A 128 -8.03 14.51 3.94
N SER A 129 -8.98 15.02 4.70
CA SER A 129 -10.28 15.48 4.17
C SER A 129 -10.64 16.81 4.83
N VAL A 130 -9.90 17.84 4.43
CA VAL A 130 -9.97 19.19 5.02
C VAL A 130 -10.05 20.23 3.92
N GLU A 131 -10.51 21.43 4.26
CA GLU A 131 -10.60 22.54 3.29
C GLU A 131 -9.24 22.92 2.70
N ALA A 132 -8.18 22.93 3.53
CA ALA A 132 -6.84 23.28 3.08
C ALA A 132 -5.75 22.47 3.81
N LEU A 133 -4.70 22.11 3.09
CA LEU A 133 -3.51 21.49 3.67
C LEU A 133 -2.64 22.51 4.40
N LEU A 134 -2.35 22.23 5.67
CA LEU A 134 -1.42 23.01 6.48
C LEU A 134 0.03 22.51 6.29
N PRO A 135 1.05 23.38 6.47
CA PRO A 135 2.45 22.96 6.45
C PRO A 135 2.79 21.84 7.43
N LEU A 136 2.06 21.75 8.56
CA LEU A 136 2.22 20.69 9.54
C LEU A 136 1.96 19.30 8.97
N HIS A 137 0.99 19.14 8.06
CA HIS A 137 0.68 17.83 7.47
C HIS A 137 1.87 17.26 6.68
N ALA A 138 2.58 18.11 5.93
CA ALA A 138 3.80 17.69 5.23
C ALA A 138 4.94 17.35 6.20
N LYS A 139 5.08 18.10 7.31
CA LYS A 139 6.06 17.79 8.37
C LYS A 139 5.76 16.45 9.03
N GLN A 140 4.49 16.14 9.31
CA GLN A 140 4.06 14.86 9.87
C GLN A 140 4.43 13.70 8.93
N LEU A 141 4.10 13.82 7.64
CA LEU A 141 4.46 12.80 6.65
C LEU A 141 5.98 12.63 6.54
N LEU A 142 6.76 13.72 6.55
CA LEU A 142 8.22 13.64 6.54
C LEU A 142 8.77 12.88 7.76
N THR A 143 8.20 13.09 8.95
CA THR A 143 8.58 12.33 10.16
C THR A 143 8.29 10.84 9.97
N GLN A 144 7.13 10.48 9.42
CA GLN A 144 6.81 9.07 9.13
C GLN A 144 7.80 8.44 8.15
N LEU A 145 8.21 9.17 7.10
CA LEU A 145 9.22 8.70 6.16
C LEU A 145 10.60 8.49 6.82
N ARG A 146 11.01 9.40 7.71
CA ARG A 146 12.26 9.27 8.47
C ARG A 146 12.26 8.05 9.38
N VAL A 147 11.17 7.83 10.12
CA VAL A 147 11.03 6.70 11.05
C VAL A 147 10.96 5.36 10.31
N SER A 148 10.22 5.31 9.21
CA SER A 148 10.07 4.07 8.41
C SER A 148 11.26 3.76 7.50
N GLY A 149 12.14 4.74 7.24
CA GLY A 149 13.19 4.64 6.23
C GLY A 149 12.70 4.70 4.78
N LEU A 150 11.38 4.87 4.56
CA LEU A 150 10.82 5.02 3.23
C LEU A 150 11.18 6.39 2.63
N LYS A 151 11.27 6.41 1.30
CA LYS A 151 11.76 7.58 0.55
C LYS A 151 10.65 8.49 0.04
N LEU A 152 9.53 7.90 -0.35
CA LEU A 152 8.42 8.61 -0.98
C LEU A 152 7.17 8.57 -0.12
N GLY A 153 6.59 9.75 0.10
CA GLY A 153 5.28 9.92 0.69
C GLY A 153 4.34 10.73 -0.21
N LEU A 154 3.06 10.39 -0.17
CA LEU A 154 1.96 11.11 -0.79
C LEU A 154 1.07 11.70 0.29
N LEU A 155 0.93 13.01 0.30
CA LEU A 155 -0.09 13.69 1.08
C LEU A 155 -1.27 13.98 0.16
N ILE A 156 -2.43 13.38 0.43
CA ILE A 156 -3.60 13.42 -0.45
C ILE A 156 -4.77 14.04 0.31
N ASN A 157 -5.18 15.25 -0.09
CA ASN A 157 -6.36 15.92 0.45
C ASN A 157 -7.60 15.67 -0.42
N PHE A 158 -8.51 14.82 0.07
CA PHE A 158 -9.79 14.56 -0.55
C PHE A 158 -10.84 15.67 -0.30
N GLY A 159 -10.54 16.66 0.54
CA GLY A 159 -11.42 17.82 0.77
C GLY A 159 -11.40 18.86 -0.36
N GLU A 160 -10.42 18.78 -1.26
CA GLU A 160 -10.29 19.69 -2.41
C GLU A 160 -11.37 19.45 -3.47
N ALA A 161 -11.87 20.53 -4.08
CA ALA A 161 -12.80 20.45 -5.20
C ALA A 161 -12.21 19.66 -6.38
N HIS A 162 -10.91 19.79 -6.61
CA HIS A 162 -10.16 19.01 -7.58
C HIS A 162 -8.97 18.34 -6.91
N LEU A 163 -8.94 17.00 -6.91
CA LEU A 163 -7.91 16.23 -6.20
C LEU A 163 -6.47 16.62 -6.60
N LYS A 164 -6.24 17.01 -7.85
CA LYS A 164 -4.92 17.45 -8.34
C LYS A 164 -4.31 18.60 -7.52
N ASN A 165 -5.14 19.45 -6.91
CA ASN A 165 -4.70 20.56 -6.06
C ASN A 165 -4.36 20.09 -4.63
N GLY A 166 -4.88 18.94 -4.23
CA GLY A 166 -4.73 18.34 -2.90
C GLY A 166 -3.60 17.34 -2.78
N ILE A 167 -2.84 17.09 -3.85
CA ILE A 167 -1.75 16.10 -3.85
C ILE A 167 -0.41 16.81 -3.66
N LYS A 168 0.38 16.35 -2.68
CA LYS A 168 1.78 16.75 -2.50
C LYS A 168 2.67 15.53 -2.36
N HIS A 169 3.80 15.54 -3.07
CA HIS A 169 4.86 14.56 -2.90
C HIS A 169 5.81 15.05 -1.81
N VAL A 170 6.14 14.18 -0.87
CA VAL A 170 7.13 14.43 0.18
C VAL A 170 8.24 13.40 0.06
N ILE A 171 9.48 13.88 0.07
CA ILE A 171 10.66 13.04 -0.16
C ILE A 171 11.54 13.08 1.08
N ASN A 172 12.03 11.91 1.49
CA ASN A 172 13.01 11.75 2.56
C ASN A 172 14.42 11.50 1.97
N GLY A 173 15.13 12.60 1.74
CA GLY A 173 16.45 12.63 1.12
C GLY A 173 16.55 13.77 0.11
N HIS A 174 17.61 13.77 -0.68
CA HIS A 174 17.78 14.69 -1.80
C HIS A 174 17.50 13.96 -3.11
N LEU A 175 16.94 14.70 -4.07
CA LEU A 175 16.84 14.26 -5.46
C LEU A 175 18.20 14.52 -6.11
N ASP A 176 18.84 13.49 -6.64
CA ASP A 176 20.04 13.72 -7.44
C ASP A 176 19.64 14.40 -8.75
N PRO A 177 20.18 15.57 -9.11
CA PRO A 177 19.77 16.27 -10.33
C PRO A 177 20.12 15.47 -11.60
N GLU A 178 21.15 14.63 -11.54
CA GLU A 178 21.58 13.71 -12.60
C GLU A 178 20.69 12.45 -12.68
N ASN A 179 20.02 12.10 -11.59
CA ASN A 179 19.08 10.99 -11.53
C ASN A 179 17.93 11.32 -10.57
N PRO A 180 16.89 12.05 -11.03
CA PRO A 180 15.80 12.55 -10.18
C PRO A 180 14.94 11.46 -9.53
N LEU A 181 15.27 10.19 -9.75
CA LEU A 181 14.58 9.04 -9.18
C LEU A 181 15.46 8.27 -8.18
N GLU A 182 16.74 8.63 -8.07
CA GLU A 182 17.62 8.17 -7.00
C GLU A 182 17.55 9.14 -5.81
N PHE A 183 17.45 8.56 -4.62
CA PHE A 183 17.39 9.30 -3.37
C PHE A 183 18.67 9.08 -2.59
N SER A 184 19.63 9.99 -2.73
CA SER A 184 20.86 9.95 -1.94
C SER A 184 20.56 10.07 -0.44
N LEU A 185 21.18 9.19 0.36
CA LEU A 185 21.12 9.16 1.83
C LEU A 185 22.22 10.04 2.44
#